data_AF-A0A959VL26-F1
#
_entry.id   AF-A0A959VL26-F1
#
_cell.length_a   1.000
_cell.length_b   1.000
_cell.length_c   1.000
_cell.angle_alpha   90.00
_cell.angle_beta   90.00
_cell.angle_gamma   90.00
#
_symmetry.space_group_name_H-M   'P 1'
#
loop_
_entity.id
_entity.type
_entity.pdbx_description
1 polymer ?
#
loop_
_entity_poly.entity_id
_entity_poly.type
_entity_poly.pdbx_seq_one_letter_code
_entity_poly.pdbx_strand_id
1 'polypeptide(L)'
;MISALCALAIGTLDHGREPQVFAKHQVAEIQAFWQEENRVVNRPAKDNALYQAVPSAEGSRWLHAYYKKRNPGIRLIPGFKPPARNARDRQWDAWIKQRMASDQVSANQEAQAANSDTDFSPQAMLGAPADLAAFAGEPPAFYQAIPVEATTIRFNDYTTTLTPPDLPDDYLYLRFEKGVMASGFKTDPSQLKRVAQKAGVNPKLQSALIAVSQLEGSFDAVNTYDTGYVSVGFIQFACLGEGTGSLGRLLQSFKSRQPKSFRETFTQYGIEVDSFGQLIALDLETGKEFVGRSAALKIIHDRRLTAVFQRAGRNSEAFQVEQMRMASSTYSPLYFQFQAAGPKGLITGRVADIVASDAGLATLVDRLVNTGSIASFSDAVTQVAMEYNLSTLSELKKAEYQIIERMQYRRNFLAMASLAKPQNYLSDLVAKSGTPASEFSTGGTAKGFSNIPALPGVGEATSTPNPAAKADEKPTPEIPTTQAPAAPKPKPGIPVTEIGR
;
A
#
# COMPACT_ATOMS: atom_id res chain seq x y z
N MET A 1 62.05 2.84 -28.20
CA MET A 1 61.58 3.60 -29.38
C MET A 1 60.79 2.60 -30.22
N ILE A 2 59.46 2.59 -30.31
CA ILE A 2 58.45 3.65 -30.40
C ILE A 2 57.19 3.15 -29.68
N SER A 3 56.65 3.92 -28.73
CA SER A 3 55.32 3.69 -28.16
C SER A 3 54.28 4.30 -29.10
N ALA A 4 53.41 3.47 -29.67
CA ALA A 4 52.26 3.90 -30.45
C ALA A 4 51.08 4.17 -29.49
N LEU A 5 50.73 5.45 -29.32
CA LEU A 5 49.48 5.89 -28.71
C LEU A 5 48.31 5.54 -29.64
N CYS A 6 47.49 4.56 -29.26
CA CYS A 6 46.13 4.43 -29.77
C CYS A 6 45.21 5.38 -28.97
N ALA A 7 44.86 6.52 -29.57
CA ALA A 7 43.79 7.36 -29.09
C ALA A 7 42.44 6.66 -29.38
N LEU A 8 41.87 6.01 -28.37
CA LEU A 8 40.47 5.58 -28.39
C LEU A 8 39.59 6.83 -28.29
N ALA A 9 38.96 7.19 -29.41
CA ALA A 9 37.83 8.12 -29.40
C ALA A 9 36.68 7.47 -28.61
N ILE A 10 36.48 7.92 -27.37
CA ILE A 10 35.25 7.64 -26.62
C ILE A 10 34.17 8.50 -27.27
N GLY A 11 33.55 7.97 -28.33
CA GLY A 11 32.27 8.48 -28.80
C GLY A 11 31.29 8.37 -27.65
N THR A 12 30.67 9.49 -27.28
CA THR A 12 29.47 9.49 -26.45
C THR A 12 28.42 8.67 -27.20
N LEU A 13 28.31 7.38 -26.87
CA LEU A 13 27.19 6.55 -27.26
C LEU A 13 25.97 7.25 -26.67
N ASP A 14 25.26 8.01 -27.52
CA ASP A 14 23.90 8.44 -27.29
C ASP A 14 23.17 7.19 -26.78
N HIS A 15 22.91 7.16 -25.46
CA HIS A 15 22.26 6.02 -24.81
C HIS A 15 20.86 5.99 -25.41
N GLY A 16 20.74 5.18 -26.46
CA GLY A 16 19.65 5.22 -27.42
C GLY A 16 18.35 5.40 -26.68
N ARG A 17 17.73 6.57 -26.90
CA ARG A 17 16.43 6.92 -26.34
C ARG A 17 15.53 5.71 -26.47
N GLU A 18 15.10 5.16 -25.33
CA GLU A 18 14.22 4.00 -25.34
C GLU A 18 13.05 4.28 -26.30
N PRO A 19 12.72 3.32 -27.17
CA PRO A 19 11.66 3.52 -28.14
C PRO A 19 10.38 3.93 -27.40
N GLN A 20 9.79 5.05 -27.82
CA GLN A 20 8.51 5.53 -27.28
C GLN A 20 7.49 4.40 -27.36
N VAL A 21 6.84 4.12 -26.23
CA VAL A 21 5.90 3.00 -26.15
C VAL A 21 4.57 3.36 -26.80
N PHE A 22 4.19 4.64 -26.78
CA PHE A 22 3.02 5.15 -27.48
C PHE A 22 3.42 5.73 -28.84
N ALA A 23 2.82 5.22 -29.91
CA ALA A 23 2.98 5.84 -31.22
C ALA A 23 2.32 7.22 -31.24
N LYS A 24 2.87 8.16 -32.02
CA LYS A 24 2.37 9.56 -32.09
C LYS A 24 0.87 9.67 -32.37
N HIS A 25 0.31 8.83 -33.24
CA HIS A 25 -1.13 8.84 -33.52
C HIS A 25 -1.95 8.39 -32.31
N GLN A 26 -1.47 7.39 -31.55
CA GLN A 26 -2.12 6.94 -30.32
C GLN A 26 -2.09 8.04 -29.25
N VAL A 27 -0.98 8.76 -29.12
CA VAL A 27 -0.89 9.92 -28.22
C VAL A 27 -1.96 10.96 -28.58
N ALA A 28 -2.08 11.32 -29.86
CA ALA A 28 -3.10 12.26 -30.31
C ALA A 28 -4.54 11.78 -30.03
N GLU A 29 -4.84 10.49 -30.25
CA GLU A 29 -6.15 9.91 -29.94
C GLU A 29 -6.47 9.93 -28.44
N ILE A 30 -5.50 9.58 -27.59
CA ILE A 30 -5.64 9.60 -26.12
C ILE A 30 -5.88 11.03 -25.64
N GLN A 31 -5.13 12.00 -26.17
CA GLN A 31 -5.30 13.41 -25.81
C GLN A 31 -6.67 13.93 -26.27
N ALA A 32 -7.09 13.63 -27.50
CA ALA A 32 -8.39 14.01 -28.01
C ALA A 32 -9.53 13.46 -27.12
N PHE A 33 -9.46 12.17 -26.73
CA PHE A 33 -10.43 11.56 -25.82
C PHE A 33 -10.56 12.32 -24.49
N TRP A 34 -9.44 12.73 -23.89
CA TRP A 34 -9.44 13.43 -22.60
C TRP A 34 -9.76 14.92 -22.68
N GLN A 35 -9.58 15.54 -23.86
CA GLN A 35 -9.90 16.94 -24.14
C GLN A 35 -11.38 17.15 -24.48
N GLU A 36 -12.14 16.08 -24.73
CA GLU A 36 -13.59 16.18 -24.91
C GLU A 36 -14.24 16.88 -23.71
N GLU A 37 -15.20 17.76 -23.99
CA GLU A 37 -15.88 18.55 -22.98
C GLU A 37 -16.55 17.65 -21.93
N ASN A 38 -16.55 18.08 -20.67
CA ASN A 38 -17.19 17.36 -19.56
C ASN A 38 -16.59 15.99 -19.21
N ARG A 39 -15.43 15.61 -19.77
CA ARG A 39 -14.70 14.40 -19.36
C ARG A 39 -14.19 14.48 -17.93
N VAL A 40 -13.77 15.66 -17.50
CA VAL A 40 -13.28 15.94 -16.15
C VAL A 40 -14.01 17.15 -15.59
N VAL A 41 -14.64 16.99 -14.43
CA VAL A 41 -15.30 18.08 -13.71
C VAL A 41 -14.79 18.08 -12.28
N ASN A 42 -14.07 19.13 -11.91
CA ASN A 42 -13.65 19.36 -10.52
C ASN A 42 -14.73 20.16 -9.79
N ARG A 43 -15.00 19.77 -8.54
CA ARG A 43 -15.89 20.48 -7.62
C ARG A 43 -15.27 20.48 -6.23
N PRO A 44 -15.58 21.45 -5.36
CA PRO A 44 -15.25 21.34 -3.94
C PRO A 44 -15.73 20.00 -3.36
N ALA A 45 -14.90 19.33 -2.57
CA ALA A 45 -15.24 18.01 -2.02
C ALA A 45 -16.29 18.07 -0.89
N LYS A 46 -16.32 19.18 -0.13
CA LYS A 46 -17.25 19.40 0.99
C LYS A 46 -17.71 20.86 1.01
N ASP A 47 -18.97 21.08 1.40
CA ASP A 47 -19.56 22.38 1.77
C ASP A 47 -19.34 23.55 0.79
N ASN A 48 -19.15 23.26 -0.50
CA ASN A 48 -18.78 24.23 -1.53
C ASN A 48 -17.49 25.02 -1.25
N ALA A 49 -16.69 24.63 -0.25
CA ALA A 49 -15.43 25.26 0.11
C ALA A 49 -14.26 24.54 -0.58
N LEU A 50 -13.51 25.28 -1.40
CA LEU A 50 -12.39 24.73 -2.16
C LEU A 50 -11.23 24.39 -1.23
N TYR A 51 -10.82 25.32 -0.36
CA TYR A 51 -9.73 25.12 0.58
C TYR A 51 -10.23 24.50 1.89
N GLN A 52 -9.50 23.51 2.41
CA GLN A 52 -9.79 22.87 3.69
C GLN A 52 -8.49 22.57 4.45
N ALA A 53 -8.56 22.55 5.78
CA ALA A 53 -7.48 22.04 6.60
C ALA A 53 -7.42 20.51 6.50
N VAL A 54 -6.29 19.97 6.07
CA VAL A 54 -6.06 18.52 5.96
C VAL A 54 -4.74 18.13 6.62
N PRO A 55 -4.59 16.87 7.07
CA PRO A 55 -3.30 16.36 7.50
C PRO A 55 -2.24 16.52 6.40
N SER A 56 -1.04 16.94 6.77
CA SER A 56 0.09 17.10 5.84
C SER A 56 0.86 15.79 5.65
N ALA A 57 1.40 15.57 4.45
CA ALA A 57 2.26 14.41 4.19
C ALA A 57 3.59 14.51 4.95
N GLU A 58 4.11 15.72 5.15
CA GLU A 58 5.34 15.95 5.91
C GLU A 58 5.17 15.62 7.39
N GLY A 59 4.09 16.08 8.02
CA GLY A 59 3.72 15.74 9.39
C GLY A 59 3.55 14.23 9.57
N SER A 60 2.89 13.58 8.62
CA SER A 60 2.74 12.12 8.61
C SER A 60 4.08 11.38 8.52
N ARG A 61 5.02 11.84 7.66
CA ARG A 61 6.38 11.27 7.56
C ARG A 61 7.15 11.44 8.86
N TRP A 62 7.08 12.62 9.48
CA TRP A 62 7.72 12.88 10.77
C TRP A 62 7.16 11.98 11.87
N LEU A 63 5.83 11.86 11.99
CA LEU A 63 5.19 10.97 12.97
C LEU A 63 5.62 9.51 12.76
N HIS A 64 5.65 9.05 11.52
CA HIS A 64 6.11 7.70 11.19
C HIS A 64 7.57 7.48 11.63
N ALA A 65 8.47 8.43 11.34
CA ALA A 65 9.87 8.38 11.75
C ALA A 65 10.01 8.37 13.29
N TYR A 66 9.25 9.23 13.99
CA TYR A 66 9.18 9.29 15.44
C TYR A 66 8.76 7.93 16.03
N TYR A 67 7.63 7.36 15.61
CA TYR A 67 7.14 6.08 16.14
C TYR A 67 8.06 4.91 15.80
N LYS A 68 8.71 4.91 14.62
CA LYS A 68 9.70 3.89 14.24
C LYS A 68 10.95 3.98 15.12
N LYS A 69 11.49 5.18 15.35
CA LYS A 69 12.66 5.39 16.22
C LYS A 69 12.33 5.05 17.68
N ARG A 70 11.12 5.38 18.14
CA ARG A 70 10.64 5.07 19.48
C ARG A 70 10.43 3.58 19.69
N ASN A 71 10.02 2.83 18.67
CA ASN A 71 9.69 1.40 18.81
C ASN A 71 10.54 0.53 17.87
N PRO A 72 11.86 0.46 18.09
CA PRO A 72 12.75 -0.30 17.21
C PRO A 72 12.33 -1.78 17.19
N GLY A 73 12.29 -2.36 15.98
CA GLY A 73 11.86 -3.74 15.77
C GLY A 73 10.35 -3.97 15.77
N ILE A 74 9.53 -3.00 16.19
CA ILE A 74 8.07 -3.11 16.10
C ILE A 74 7.63 -2.60 14.74
N ARG A 75 6.97 -3.47 13.98
CA ARG A 75 6.30 -3.06 12.74
C ARG A 75 5.12 -2.15 13.09
N LEU A 76 5.13 -0.93 12.55
CA LEU A 76 3.97 -0.05 12.62
C LEU A 76 2.85 -0.64 11.76
N ILE A 77 1.61 -0.57 12.23
CA ILE A 77 0.43 -1.05 11.52
C ILE A 77 -0.42 0.18 11.16
N PRO A 78 -0.89 0.33 9.91
CA PRO A 78 -1.80 1.41 9.53
C PRO A 78 -3.01 1.49 10.48
N GLY A 79 -3.32 2.70 10.94
CA GLY A 79 -4.42 2.95 11.89
C GLY A 79 -4.13 2.57 13.35
N PHE A 80 -2.96 2.02 13.67
CA PHE A 80 -2.57 1.69 15.04
C PHE A 80 -1.32 2.45 15.48
N LYS A 81 -1.45 3.22 16.56
CA LYS A 81 -0.32 3.87 17.22
C LYS A 81 0.21 2.99 18.34
N PRO A 82 1.52 2.69 18.37
CA PRO A 82 2.12 2.01 19.51
C PRO A 82 1.84 2.80 20.81
N PRO A 83 1.57 2.14 21.93
CA PRO A 83 1.44 2.84 23.22
C PRO A 83 2.78 3.46 23.63
N ALA A 84 2.72 4.49 24.48
CA ALA A 84 3.90 5.07 25.10
C ALA A 84 4.57 4.05 26.05
N ARG A 85 5.90 3.93 26.02
CA ARG A 85 6.64 2.93 26.81
C ARG A 85 7.02 3.41 28.20
N ASN A 86 7.11 4.73 28.37
CA ASN A 86 7.55 5.37 29.60
C ASN A 86 6.82 6.72 29.78
N ALA A 87 7.08 7.40 30.91
CA ALA A 87 6.47 8.69 31.20
C ALA A 87 6.87 9.79 30.19
N ARG A 88 8.08 9.71 29.64
CA ARG A 88 8.57 10.69 28.67
C ARG A 88 7.87 10.57 27.32
N ASP A 89 7.73 9.34 26.81
CA ASP A 89 6.94 9.04 25.61
C ASP A 89 5.51 9.59 25.75
N ARG A 90 4.89 9.49 26.94
CA ARG A 90 3.55 10.06 27.20
C ARG A 90 3.53 11.58 27.12
N GLN A 91 4.56 12.25 27.63
CA GLN A 91 4.69 13.71 27.55
C GLN A 91 4.89 14.18 26.12
N TRP A 92 5.73 13.47 25.34
CA TRP A 92 5.89 13.74 23.91
C TRP A 92 4.59 13.53 23.14
N ASP A 93 3.88 12.42 23.38
CA ASP A 93 2.59 12.15 22.71
C ASP A 93 1.52 13.20 23.06
N ALA A 94 1.51 13.69 24.31
CA ALA A 94 0.62 14.77 24.72
C ALA A 94 0.96 16.10 24.02
N TRP A 95 2.25 16.44 23.92
CA TRP A 95 2.71 17.62 23.20
C TRP A 95 2.37 17.53 21.70
N ILE A 96 2.63 16.39 21.05
CA ILE A 96 2.31 16.15 19.64
C ILE A 96 0.81 16.37 19.41
N LYS A 97 -0.05 15.80 20.27
CA LYS A 97 -1.51 15.99 20.16
C LYS A 97 -1.92 17.45 20.28
N GLN A 98 -1.35 18.19 21.24
CA GLN A 98 -1.62 19.62 21.40
C GLN A 98 -1.16 20.40 20.16
N ARG A 99 0.01 20.06 19.63
CA ARG A 99 0.59 20.70 18.46
C ARG A 99 -0.26 20.47 17.21
N MET A 100 -0.70 19.24 16.97
CA MET A 100 -1.61 18.89 15.88
C MET A 100 -2.93 19.69 15.94
N ALA A 101 -3.53 19.82 17.13
CA ALA A 101 -4.75 20.61 17.31
C ALA A 101 -4.51 22.10 16.98
N SER A 102 -3.36 22.65 17.39
CA SER A 102 -2.97 24.02 17.05
C SER A 102 -2.78 24.22 15.55
N ASP A 103 -2.07 23.29 14.89
CA ASP A 103 -1.85 23.34 13.44
C ASP A 103 -3.18 23.23 12.68
N GLN A 104 -4.09 22.38 13.14
CA GLN A 104 -5.42 22.24 12.55
C GLN A 104 -6.23 23.54 12.65
N VAL A 105 -6.19 24.23 13.78
CA VAL A 105 -6.84 25.55 13.94
C VAL A 105 -6.23 26.58 12.99
N SER A 106 -4.90 26.66 12.92
CA SER A 106 -4.19 27.57 12.01
C SER A 106 -4.52 27.29 10.55
N ALA A 107 -4.48 26.02 10.12
CA ALA A 107 -4.84 25.60 8.77
C ALA A 107 -6.32 25.86 8.45
N ASN A 108 -7.22 25.76 9.43
CA ASN A 108 -8.63 26.11 9.23
C ASN A 108 -8.82 27.61 8.99
N GLN A 109 -8.10 28.46 9.73
CA GLN A 109 -8.12 29.91 9.53
C GLN A 109 -7.54 30.28 8.16
N GLU A 110 -6.43 29.67 7.77
CA GLU A 110 -5.82 29.84 6.44
C GLU A 110 -6.78 29.41 5.32
N ALA A 111 -7.45 28.25 5.47
CA ALA A 111 -8.43 27.77 4.51
C ALA A 111 -9.65 28.69 4.40
N GLN A 112 -10.15 29.20 5.52
CA GLN A 112 -11.23 30.20 5.53
C GLN A 112 -10.81 31.45 4.78
N ALA A 113 -9.63 31.98 5.10
CA ALA A 113 -9.10 33.17 4.48
C ALA A 113 -8.91 33.01 2.95
N ALA A 114 -8.40 31.85 2.51
CA ALA A 114 -8.27 31.51 1.10
C ALA A 114 -9.61 31.37 0.38
N ASN A 115 -10.65 30.87 1.06
CA ASN A 115 -12.01 30.77 0.48
C ASN A 115 -12.73 32.14 0.44
N SER A 116 -12.37 33.08 1.30
CA SER A 116 -12.96 34.43 1.35
C SER A 116 -12.12 35.51 0.66
N ASP A 117 -10.98 35.17 0.06
CA ASP A 117 -10.01 36.10 -0.52
C ASP A 117 -9.58 37.20 0.48
N THR A 118 -9.28 36.79 1.71
CA THR A 118 -8.80 37.67 2.77
C THR A 118 -7.39 37.30 3.18
N ASP A 119 -6.61 38.28 3.64
CA ASP A 119 -5.26 38.04 4.13
C ASP A 119 -5.24 37.15 5.37
N PHE A 120 -4.27 36.23 5.41
CA PHE A 120 -3.98 35.38 6.57
C PHE A 120 -2.56 35.62 7.04
N SER A 121 -2.39 35.86 8.34
CA SER A 121 -1.08 35.87 8.98
C SER A 121 -0.91 34.59 9.80
N PRO A 122 0.03 33.70 9.44
CA PRO A 122 0.23 32.46 10.17
C PRO A 122 0.65 32.73 11.61
N GLN A 123 0.08 31.96 12.55
CA GLN A 123 0.52 32.00 13.93
C GLN A 123 1.92 31.37 14.04
N ALA A 124 2.73 31.94 14.93
CA ALA A 124 4.05 31.38 15.21
C ALA A 124 3.92 29.94 15.74
N MET A 125 4.60 29.02 15.08
CA MET A 125 4.59 27.59 15.40
C MET A 125 5.31 27.33 16.73
N LEU A 126 4.66 26.61 17.66
CA LEU A 126 5.28 26.18 18.92
C LEU A 126 6.41 25.18 18.65
N GLY A 127 7.66 25.54 18.93
CA GLY A 127 8.79 24.61 18.82
C GLY A 127 8.63 23.35 19.68
N ALA A 128 9.23 22.24 19.26
CA ALA A 128 9.21 21.02 20.05
C ALA A 128 10.00 21.18 21.36
N PRO A 129 9.68 20.41 22.44
CA PRO A 129 10.56 20.27 23.58
C PRO A 129 11.97 19.89 23.11
N ALA A 130 13.01 20.53 23.65
CA ALA A 130 14.37 20.39 23.13
C ALA A 130 14.87 18.94 23.01
N ASP A 131 14.45 18.06 23.92
CA ASP A 131 14.79 16.65 23.90
C ASP A 131 13.94 15.83 22.90
N LEU A 132 12.69 16.23 22.61
CA LEU A 132 11.92 15.67 21.51
C LEU A 132 12.54 16.08 20.18
N ALA A 133 12.94 17.35 20.03
CA ALA A 133 13.66 17.84 18.87
C ALA A 133 15.01 17.11 18.69
N ALA A 134 15.77 16.90 19.77
CA ALA A 134 16.99 16.10 19.72
C ALA A 134 16.70 14.63 19.36
N PHE A 135 15.54 14.10 19.75
CA PHE A 135 15.15 12.72 19.45
C PHE A 135 14.64 12.53 18.02
N ALA A 136 13.77 13.39 17.50
CA ALA A 136 13.05 13.18 16.24
C ALA A 136 13.24 14.30 15.20
N GLY A 137 14.00 15.34 15.53
CA GLY A 137 14.06 16.58 14.75
C GLY A 137 12.86 17.49 15.04
N GLU A 138 12.94 18.74 14.61
CA GLU A 138 11.79 19.65 14.65
C GLU A 138 10.66 19.14 13.75
N PRO A 139 9.41 19.06 14.26
CA PRO A 139 8.29 18.64 13.45
C PRO A 139 7.89 19.72 12.44
N PRO A 140 7.49 19.34 11.21
CA PRO A 140 6.79 20.24 10.30
C PRO A 140 5.36 20.52 10.81
N ALA A 141 4.61 21.36 10.10
CA ALA A 141 3.18 21.51 10.38
C ALA A 141 2.45 20.18 10.13
N PHE A 142 1.61 19.74 11.07
CA PHE A 142 0.82 18.51 10.91
C PHE A 142 -0.42 18.69 10.04
N TYR A 143 -0.88 19.93 9.87
CA TYR A 143 -1.99 20.31 9.00
C TYR A 143 -1.58 21.45 8.08
N GLN A 144 -2.28 21.53 6.95
CA GLN A 144 -2.13 22.61 5.97
C GLN A 144 -3.47 22.91 5.31
N ALA A 145 -3.65 24.14 4.84
CA ALA A 145 -4.77 24.51 4.00
C ALA A 145 -4.45 24.20 2.53
N ILE A 146 -5.20 23.28 1.90
CA ILE A 146 -5.04 23.00 0.46
C ILE A 146 -6.40 22.96 -0.24
N PRO A 147 -6.45 23.14 -1.56
CA PRO A 147 -7.65 22.85 -2.33
C PRO A 147 -7.98 21.36 -2.28
N VAL A 148 -9.18 21.03 -1.82
CA VAL A 148 -9.73 19.68 -1.68
C VAL A 148 -10.90 19.54 -2.63
N GLU A 149 -10.61 19.01 -3.81
CA GLU A 149 -11.60 18.82 -4.87
C GLU A 149 -12.09 17.37 -4.90
N ALA A 150 -13.35 17.17 -5.23
CA ALA A 150 -13.87 15.93 -5.81
C ALA A 150 -13.81 16.04 -7.34
N THR A 151 -13.24 15.04 -8.01
CA THR A 151 -13.13 15.04 -9.47
C THR A 151 -14.04 13.97 -10.06
N THR A 152 -15.06 14.38 -10.81
CA THR A 152 -15.87 13.49 -11.62
C THR A 152 -15.18 13.23 -12.96
N ILE A 153 -14.89 11.98 -13.27
CA ILE A 153 -14.31 11.53 -14.54
C ILE A 153 -15.33 10.69 -15.31
N ARG A 154 -15.51 10.99 -16.60
CA ARG A 154 -16.45 10.31 -17.50
C ARG A 154 -15.74 9.58 -18.63
N PHE A 155 -15.94 8.27 -18.69
CA PHE A 155 -15.67 7.42 -19.84
C PHE A 155 -16.95 7.20 -20.64
N ASN A 156 -16.86 6.57 -21.80
CA ASN A 156 -18.04 6.23 -22.61
C ASN A 156 -18.97 5.21 -21.93
N ASP A 157 -18.40 4.38 -21.06
CA ASP A 157 -19.04 3.22 -20.44
C ASP A 157 -19.00 3.27 -18.90
N TYR A 158 -18.48 4.35 -18.32
CA TYR A 158 -18.26 4.47 -16.89
C TYR A 158 -18.18 5.92 -16.45
N THR A 159 -18.68 6.22 -15.25
CA THR A 159 -18.46 7.52 -14.61
C THR A 159 -18.12 7.27 -13.15
N THR A 160 -17.12 7.98 -12.65
CA THR A 160 -16.73 7.92 -11.24
C THR A 160 -16.44 9.30 -10.70
N THR A 161 -16.55 9.44 -9.39
CA THR A 161 -16.09 10.62 -8.66
C THR A 161 -15.01 10.17 -7.69
N LEU A 162 -13.81 10.68 -7.88
CA LEU A 162 -12.68 10.44 -6.99
C LEU A 162 -12.62 11.56 -5.95
N THR A 163 -12.61 11.17 -4.68
CA THR A 163 -12.52 12.09 -3.54
C THR A 163 -11.20 11.88 -2.79
N PRO A 164 -10.67 12.93 -2.14
CA PRO A 164 -9.59 12.80 -1.19
C PRO A 164 -9.97 11.80 -0.08
N PRO A 165 -8.98 11.09 0.50
CA PRO A 165 -9.24 10.11 1.53
C PRO A 165 -9.72 10.78 2.82
N ASP A 166 -10.68 10.15 3.51
CA ASP A 166 -11.06 10.51 4.87
C ASP A 166 -10.16 9.75 5.83
N LEU A 167 -9.13 10.44 6.35
CA LEU A 167 -8.07 9.84 7.17
C LEU A 167 -8.16 10.32 8.62
N PRO A 168 -7.79 9.47 9.59
CA PRO A 168 -7.54 9.94 10.95
C PRO A 168 -6.49 11.05 10.98
N ASP A 169 -6.68 11.99 11.91
CA ASP A 169 -5.80 13.13 12.15
C ASP A 169 -4.31 12.75 12.26
N ASP A 170 -4.02 11.61 12.88
CA ASP A 170 -2.68 11.11 13.19
C ASP A 170 -2.23 9.96 12.27
N TYR A 171 -2.77 9.91 11.04
CA TYR A 171 -2.47 8.84 10.11
C TYR A 171 -0.99 8.86 9.66
N LEU A 172 -0.24 7.83 10.08
CA LEU A 172 1.22 7.73 9.91
C LEU A 172 1.70 7.46 8.48
N TYR A 173 0.78 7.14 7.56
CA TYR A 173 1.12 6.62 6.24
C TYR A 173 0.76 7.55 5.10
N LEU A 174 0.23 8.75 5.36
CA LEU A 174 -0.05 9.74 4.31
C LEU A 174 1.27 10.17 3.64
N ARG A 175 1.33 10.05 2.32
CA ARG A 175 2.50 10.42 1.50
C ARG A 175 2.13 11.40 0.38
N PHE A 176 0.87 11.42 -0.05
CA PHE A 176 0.39 12.27 -1.14
C PHE A 176 -0.94 12.93 -0.75
N GLU A 177 -0.92 14.22 -0.43
CA GLU A 177 -2.11 14.95 0.04
C GLU A 177 -3.22 15.05 -1.03
N LYS A 178 -2.82 15.03 -2.31
CA LYS A 178 -3.75 15.01 -3.45
C LYS A 178 -4.16 13.61 -3.89
N GLY A 179 -3.64 12.58 -3.23
CA GLY A 179 -4.06 11.20 -3.45
C GLY A 179 -5.55 11.03 -3.17
N VAL A 180 -6.10 9.95 -3.68
CA VAL A 180 -7.53 9.63 -3.58
C VAL A 180 -7.72 8.22 -3.03
N MET A 181 -8.92 7.97 -2.51
CA MET A 181 -9.35 6.66 -2.07
C MET A 181 -10.72 6.35 -2.65
N ALA A 182 -10.86 5.17 -3.24
CA ALA A 182 -12.15 4.57 -3.54
C ALA A 182 -12.11 3.10 -3.12
N SER A 183 -12.99 2.70 -2.20
CA SER A 183 -13.12 1.29 -1.78
C SER A 183 -13.72 0.40 -2.88
N GLY A 184 -14.20 1.03 -3.96
CA GLY A 184 -14.90 0.45 -5.09
C GLY A 184 -16.26 -0.15 -4.72
N PHE A 185 -16.89 -0.84 -5.65
CA PHE A 185 -18.24 -1.37 -5.47
C PHE A 185 -18.21 -2.79 -4.90
N LYS A 186 -19.01 -3.03 -3.85
CA LYS A 186 -19.20 -4.39 -3.32
C LYS A 186 -19.50 -5.35 -4.46
N THR A 187 -18.59 -6.30 -4.66
CA THR A 187 -18.72 -7.29 -5.73
C THR A 187 -19.71 -8.37 -5.30
N ASP A 188 -20.61 -8.73 -6.21
CA ASP A 188 -21.57 -9.78 -5.98
C ASP A 188 -20.86 -11.15 -5.77
N PRO A 189 -21.25 -11.97 -4.77
CA PRO A 189 -20.62 -13.26 -4.52
C PRO A 189 -20.65 -14.22 -5.72
N SER A 190 -21.69 -14.18 -6.56
CA SER A 190 -21.77 -15.02 -7.77
C SER A 190 -20.78 -14.55 -8.83
N GLN A 191 -20.57 -13.23 -8.96
CA GLN A 191 -19.52 -12.67 -9.81
C GLN A 191 -18.14 -13.10 -9.32
N LEU A 192 -17.84 -13.00 -8.02
CA LEU A 192 -16.57 -13.46 -7.45
C LEU A 192 -16.32 -14.94 -7.75
N LYS A 193 -17.33 -15.79 -7.59
CA LYS A 193 -17.24 -17.21 -7.92
C LYS A 193 -16.98 -17.46 -9.40
N ARG A 194 -17.69 -16.75 -10.29
CA ARG A 194 -17.49 -16.85 -11.74
C ARG A 194 -16.07 -16.43 -12.14
N VAL A 195 -15.59 -15.31 -11.61
CA VAL A 195 -14.25 -14.79 -11.87
C VAL A 195 -13.18 -15.76 -11.35
N ALA A 196 -13.34 -16.31 -10.15
CA ALA A 196 -12.44 -17.31 -9.59
C ALA A 196 -12.37 -18.59 -10.43
N GLN A 197 -13.51 -19.08 -10.93
CA GLN A 197 -13.55 -20.23 -11.83
C GLN A 197 -12.80 -19.95 -13.14
N LYS A 198 -13.06 -18.81 -13.79
CA LYS A 198 -12.35 -18.38 -15.02
C LYS A 198 -10.86 -18.16 -14.79
N ALA A 199 -10.47 -17.74 -13.59
CA ALA A 199 -9.09 -17.56 -13.21
C ALA A 199 -8.35 -18.89 -12.99
N GLY A 200 -9.07 -20.00 -12.82
CA GLY A 200 -8.51 -21.31 -12.49
C GLY A 200 -8.08 -21.41 -11.02
N VAL A 201 -8.74 -20.65 -10.13
CA VAL A 201 -8.43 -20.68 -8.70
C VAL A 201 -8.77 -22.06 -8.13
N ASN A 202 -7.87 -22.58 -7.30
CA ASN A 202 -8.11 -23.82 -6.57
C ASN A 202 -9.39 -23.67 -5.71
N PRO A 203 -10.39 -24.57 -5.81
CA PRO A 203 -11.62 -24.46 -5.04
C PRO A 203 -11.42 -24.31 -3.52
N LYS A 204 -10.36 -24.92 -2.96
CA LYS A 204 -10.01 -24.78 -1.54
C LYS A 204 -9.55 -23.36 -1.17
N LEU A 205 -8.91 -22.66 -2.11
CA LEU A 205 -8.41 -21.30 -1.88
C LEU A 205 -9.48 -20.24 -2.17
N GLN A 206 -10.51 -20.60 -2.93
CA GLN A 206 -11.53 -19.67 -3.39
C GLN A 206 -12.28 -19.00 -2.22
N SER A 207 -12.79 -19.77 -1.25
CA SER A 207 -13.50 -19.21 -0.09
C SER A 207 -12.59 -18.26 0.71
N ALA A 208 -11.32 -18.63 0.87
CA ALA A 208 -10.33 -17.82 1.57
C ALA A 208 -10.06 -16.48 0.86
N LEU A 209 -9.83 -16.49 -0.46
CA LEU A 209 -9.61 -15.26 -1.23
C LEU A 209 -10.84 -14.35 -1.23
N ILE A 210 -12.05 -14.91 -1.30
CA ILE A 210 -13.30 -14.15 -1.20
C ILE A 210 -13.46 -13.52 0.20
N ALA A 211 -13.07 -14.23 1.27
CA ALA A 211 -13.14 -13.68 2.62
C ALA A 211 -12.14 -12.53 2.83
N VAL A 212 -10.92 -12.69 2.31
CA VAL A 212 -9.89 -11.63 2.37
C VAL A 212 -10.30 -10.42 1.52
N SER A 213 -10.90 -10.64 0.35
CA SER A 213 -11.37 -9.54 -0.51
C SER A 213 -12.40 -8.65 0.19
N GLN A 214 -13.26 -9.24 1.02
CA GLN A 214 -14.26 -8.48 1.78
C GLN A 214 -13.65 -7.50 2.79
N LEU A 215 -12.36 -7.64 3.12
CA LEU A 215 -11.63 -6.74 4.02
C LEU A 215 -10.84 -5.67 3.26
N GLU A 216 -10.19 -6.04 2.16
CA GLU A 216 -9.24 -5.14 1.46
C GLU A 216 -9.92 -4.23 0.43
N GLY A 217 -10.98 -4.71 -0.22
CA GLY A 217 -11.70 -3.95 -1.24
C GLY A 217 -12.27 -4.80 -2.37
N SER A 218 -12.87 -4.10 -3.32
CA SER A 218 -13.42 -4.68 -4.55
C SER A 218 -12.42 -4.67 -5.70
N PHE A 219 -12.77 -5.27 -6.84
CA PHE A 219 -11.90 -5.27 -8.03
C PHE A 219 -11.54 -3.88 -8.56
N ASP A 220 -12.39 -2.88 -8.29
CA ASP A 220 -12.20 -1.48 -8.66
C ASP A 220 -11.74 -0.59 -7.50
N ALA A 221 -11.37 -1.18 -6.35
CA ALA A 221 -10.78 -0.39 -5.28
C ALA A 221 -9.48 0.26 -5.75
N VAL A 222 -9.23 1.51 -5.35
CA VAL A 222 -8.00 2.23 -5.64
C VAL A 222 -7.61 3.15 -4.48
N ASN A 223 -6.32 3.21 -4.20
CA ASN A 223 -5.72 4.10 -3.21
C ASN A 223 -4.43 4.69 -3.79
N THR A 224 -4.28 6.01 -3.69
CA THR A 224 -3.12 6.75 -4.19
C THR A 224 -2.49 7.71 -3.17
N TYR A 225 -2.82 7.60 -1.88
CA TYR A 225 -2.41 8.57 -0.86
C TYR A 225 -1.28 8.08 0.06
N ASP A 226 -1.00 6.77 0.13
CA ASP A 226 -0.12 6.19 1.14
C ASP A 226 1.22 5.62 0.60
N THR A 227 1.92 4.83 1.41
CA THR A 227 3.20 4.20 1.08
C THR A 227 3.12 3.18 -0.07
N GLY A 228 1.94 2.75 -0.47
CA GLY A 228 1.71 1.88 -1.63
C GLY A 228 1.87 2.58 -2.98
N TYR A 229 1.96 3.92 -2.98
CA TYR A 229 1.94 4.77 -4.19
C TYR A 229 0.64 4.62 -4.96
N VAL A 230 0.54 3.68 -5.89
CA VAL A 230 -0.72 3.33 -6.56
C VAL A 230 -1.07 1.90 -6.19
N SER A 231 -2.18 1.74 -5.47
CA SER A 231 -2.71 0.45 -5.03
C SER A 231 -4.09 0.21 -5.65
N VAL A 232 -4.31 -0.96 -6.23
CA VAL A 232 -5.52 -1.27 -7.01
C VAL A 232 -6.04 -2.67 -6.69
N GLY A 233 -7.37 -2.79 -6.67
CA GLY A 233 -8.06 -4.07 -6.74
C GLY A 233 -8.27 -4.76 -5.41
N PHE A 234 -8.79 -5.99 -5.51
CA PHE A 234 -9.44 -6.65 -4.36
C PHE A 234 -8.49 -7.14 -3.26
N ILE A 235 -7.18 -7.09 -3.48
CA ILE A 235 -6.13 -7.29 -2.46
C ILE A 235 -5.10 -6.15 -2.46
N GLN A 236 -5.44 -5.00 -3.05
CA GLN A 236 -4.58 -3.81 -3.10
C GLN A 236 -3.20 -4.08 -3.72
N PHE A 237 -3.18 -4.55 -4.98
CA PHE A 237 -1.94 -4.68 -5.75
C PHE A 237 -1.27 -3.31 -5.85
N ALA A 238 -0.05 -3.17 -5.33
CA ALA A 238 0.63 -1.88 -5.16
C ALA A 238 1.86 -1.77 -6.06
N CYS A 239 2.13 -0.57 -6.57
CA CYS A 239 3.34 -0.32 -7.35
C CYS A 239 4.57 0.05 -6.52
N LEU A 240 4.36 0.47 -5.26
CA LEU A 240 5.41 0.96 -4.36
C LEU A 240 6.19 2.14 -4.99
N GLY A 241 7.24 2.58 -4.31
CA GLY A 241 7.94 3.81 -4.71
C GLY A 241 8.65 3.78 -6.05
N GLU A 242 9.06 2.60 -6.51
CA GLU A 242 9.75 2.46 -7.80
C GLU A 242 8.79 2.40 -8.98
N GLY A 243 7.46 2.43 -8.75
CA GLY A 243 6.47 2.23 -9.79
C GLY A 243 6.55 0.83 -10.41
N THR A 244 6.88 -0.18 -9.60
CA THR A 244 6.99 -1.59 -9.98
C THR A 244 6.06 -2.47 -9.14
N GLY A 245 6.55 -3.41 -8.31
CA GLY A 245 5.72 -4.09 -7.32
C GLY A 245 4.70 -5.11 -7.85
N SER A 246 3.68 -5.42 -7.02
CA SER A 246 2.65 -6.40 -7.35
C SER A 246 1.67 -5.89 -8.41
N LEU A 247 1.44 -4.57 -8.47
CA LEU A 247 0.65 -3.95 -9.54
C LEU A 247 1.35 -4.06 -10.89
N GLY A 248 2.66 -3.77 -10.95
CA GLY A 248 3.47 -3.94 -12.15
C GLY A 248 3.41 -5.35 -12.72
N ARG A 249 3.62 -6.36 -11.87
CA ARG A 249 3.51 -7.78 -12.25
C ARG A 249 2.10 -8.16 -12.72
N LEU A 250 1.06 -7.63 -12.07
CA LEU A 250 -0.33 -7.84 -12.48
C LEU A 250 -0.57 -7.32 -13.91
N LEU A 251 -0.19 -6.07 -14.17
CA LEU A 251 -0.36 -5.45 -15.50
C LEU A 251 0.45 -6.19 -16.56
N GLN A 252 1.69 -6.57 -16.26
CA GLN A 252 2.53 -7.33 -17.18
C GLN A 252 1.90 -8.70 -17.52
N SER A 253 1.39 -9.41 -16.53
CA SER A 253 0.68 -10.68 -16.75
C SER A 253 -0.59 -10.48 -17.57
N PHE A 254 -1.35 -9.41 -17.30
CA PHE A 254 -2.54 -9.08 -18.08
C PHE A 254 -2.21 -8.79 -19.55
N LYS A 255 -1.19 -7.96 -19.79
CA LYS A 255 -0.70 -7.60 -21.13
C LYS A 255 -0.22 -8.82 -21.91
N SER A 256 0.57 -9.69 -21.28
CA SER A 256 1.13 -10.87 -21.96
C SER A 256 0.05 -11.90 -22.33
N ARG A 257 -0.96 -12.09 -21.47
CA ARG A 257 -2.02 -13.10 -21.68
C ARG A 257 -3.19 -12.60 -22.51
N GLN A 258 -3.50 -11.31 -22.41
CA GLN A 258 -4.67 -10.69 -23.04
C GLN A 258 -4.32 -9.32 -23.62
N PRO A 259 -3.40 -9.25 -24.60
CA PRO A 259 -2.86 -7.98 -25.10
C PRO A 259 -3.92 -7.05 -25.70
N LYS A 260 -4.94 -7.61 -26.35
CA LYS A 260 -6.08 -6.84 -26.87
C LYS A 260 -6.88 -6.20 -25.73
N SER A 261 -7.31 -7.00 -24.76
CA SER A 261 -8.06 -6.52 -23.60
C SER A 261 -7.25 -5.52 -22.77
N PHE A 262 -5.93 -5.73 -22.64
CA PHE A 262 -5.04 -4.77 -21.98
C PHE A 262 -5.05 -3.42 -22.71
N ARG A 263 -4.92 -3.41 -24.04
CA ARG A 263 -4.95 -2.19 -24.84
C ARG A 263 -6.26 -1.42 -24.68
N GLU A 264 -7.39 -2.13 -24.71
CA GLU A 264 -8.74 -1.58 -24.52
C GLU A 264 -9.01 -1.18 -23.05
N THR A 265 -8.24 -1.69 -22.10
CA THR A 265 -8.43 -1.37 -20.67
C THR A 265 -7.53 -0.22 -20.22
N PHE A 266 -6.28 -0.18 -20.69
CA PHE A 266 -5.22 0.70 -20.18
C PHE A 266 -4.56 1.53 -21.28
N THR A 267 -3.99 0.92 -22.32
CA THR A 267 -3.18 1.64 -23.32
C THR A 267 -3.96 2.77 -23.99
N GLN A 268 -5.22 2.55 -24.37
CA GLN A 268 -6.05 3.57 -25.01
C GLN A 268 -6.40 4.77 -24.09
N TYR A 269 -6.00 4.74 -22.82
CA TYR A 269 -6.19 5.81 -21.85
C TYR A 269 -4.87 6.35 -21.29
N GLY A 270 -3.71 5.95 -21.87
CA GLY A 270 -2.40 6.48 -21.50
C GLY A 270 -1.68 5.73 -20.37
N ILE A 271 -2.06 4.48 -20.08
CA ILE A 271 -1.34 3.61 -19.12
C ILE A 271 -0.76 2.40 -19.84
N GLU A 272 0.49 2.08 -19.55
CA GLU A 272 1.19 0.95 -20.11
C GLU A 272 2.15 0.33 -19.08
N VAL A 273 2.74 -0.81 -19.42
CA VAL A 273 3.73 -1.51 -18.59
C VAL A 273 4.83 -2.11 -19.48
N ASP A 274 6.08 -2.04 -19.03
CA ASP A 274 7.22 -2.60 -19.74
C ASP A 274 7.42 -4.12 -19.46
N SER A 275 8.51 -4.68 -19.98
CA SER A 275 8.90 -6.08 -19.76
C SER A 275 9.48 -6.38 -18.38
N PHE A 276 9.71 -5.37 -17.54
CA PHE A 276 10.18 -5.52 -16.16
C PHE A 276 9.05 -5.28 -15.14
N GLY A 277 7.85 -4.91 -15.61
CA GLY A 277 6.73 -4.55 -14.75
C GLY A 277 6.80 -3.11 -14.25
N GLN A 278 7.61 -2.24 -14.84
CA GLN A 278 7.57 -0.81 -14.54
C GLN A 278 6.34 -0.18 -15.19
N LEU A 279 5.63 0.63 -14.42
CA LEU A 279 4.51 1.41 -14.92
C LEU A 279 5.01 2.45 -15.92
N ILE A 280 4.22 2.67 -16.97
CA ILE A 280 4.40 3.74 -17.92
C ILE A 280 3.11 4.56 -17.95
N ALA A 281 3.22 5.87 -17.85
CA ALA A 281 2.08 6.78 -17.88
C ALA A 281 2.33 7.94 -18.84
N LEU A 282 1.31 8.27 -19.62
CA LEU A 282 1.32 9.41 -20.51
C LEU A 282 0.93 10.68 -19.76
N ASP A 283 1.64 11.77 -20.03
CA ASP A 283 1.16 13.10 -19.76
C ASP A 283 0.03 13.44 -20.73
N LEU A 284 -1.20 13.48 -20.23
CA LEU A 284 -2.38 13.67 -21.07
C LEU A 284 -2.48 15.08 -21.68
N GLU A 285 -1.65 16.04 -21.25
CA GLU A 285 -1.59 17.39 -21.84
C GLU A 285 -0.47 17.50 -22.87
N THR A 286 0.70 16.93 -22.59
CA THR A 286 1.92 17.13 -23.41
C THR A 286 2.28 15.93 -24.27
N GLY A 287 1.68 14.76 -24.04
CA GLY A 287 2.04 13.51 -24.70
C GLY A 287 3.38 12.93 -24.26
N LYS A 288 4.00 13.47 -23.20
CA LYS A 288 5.27 12.98 -22.65
C LYS A 288 5.07 11.67 -21.89
N GLU A 289 5.94 10.69 -22.13
CA GLU A 289 5.95 9.43 -21.37
C GLU A 289 6.77 9.55 -20.09
N PHE A 290 6.27 8.93 -19.02
CA PHE A 290 6.96 8.71 -17.76
C PHE A 290 7.04 7.22 -17.48
N VAL A 291 8.13 6.78 -16.84
CA VAL A 291 8.40 5.37 -16.52
C VAL A 291 8.71 5.20 -15.02
N GLY A 292 8.35 4.05 -14.45
CA GLY A 292 8.63 3.67 -13.07
C GLY A 292 8.06 4.66 -12.06
N ARG A 293 8.91 5.14 -11.13
CA ARG A 293 8.50 6.09 -10.09
C ARG A 293 7.82 7.35 -10.64
N SER A 294 8.33 7.92 -11.73
CA SER A 294 7.73 9.11 -12.33
C SER A 294 6.35 8.82 -12.93
N ALA A 295 6.14 7.62 -13.46
CA ALA A 295 4.81 7.19 -13.92
C ALA A 295 3.83 7.06 -12.75
N ALA A 296 4.26 6.45 -11.64
CA ALA A 296 3.44 6.32 -10.44
C ALA A 296 3.01 7.69 -9.90
N LEU A 297 3.95 8.64 -9.79
CA LEU A 297 3.63 10.03 -9.40
C LEU A 297 2.69 10.70 -10.39
N LYS A 298 2.87 10.49 -11.69
CA LYS A 298 1.95 11.03 -12.70
C LYS A 298 0.52 10.49 -12.52
N ILE A 299 0.36 9.20 -12.23
CA ILE A 299 -0.94 8.58 -11.95
C ILE A 299 -1.58 9.17 -10.68
N ILE A 300 -0.80 9.37 -9.61
CA ILE A 300 -1.26 9.97 -8.35
C ILE A 300 -1.74 11.42 -8.57
N HIS A 301 -0.99 12.20 -9.36
CA HIS A 301 -1.30 13.61 -9.59
C HIS A 301 -2.39 13.85 -10.64
N ASP A 302 -2.58 12.91 -11.57
CA ASP A 302 -3.61 13.01 -12.62
C ASP A 302 -4.73 11.99 -12.37
N ARG A 303 -5.82 12.48 -11.78
CA ARG A 303 -6.98 11.67 -11.39
C ARG A 303 -7.65 10.95 -12.56
N ARG A 304 -7.47 11.43 -13.80
CA ARG A 304 -7.92 10.70 -15.01
C ARG A 304 -7.28 9.32 -15.07
N LEU A 305 -5.96 9.25 -14.88
CA LEU A 305 -5.19 8.00 -14.92
C LEU A 305 -5.57 7.09 -13.75
N THR A 306 -5.79 7.65 -12.55
CA THR A 306 -6.30 6.86 -11.41
C THR A 306 -7.68 6.25 -11.72
N ALA A 307 -8.59 7.00 -12.35
CA ALA A 307 -9.90 6.50 -12.72
C ALA A 307 -9.88 5.39 -13.79
N VAL A 308 -8.82 5.29 -14.60
CA VAL A 308 -8.64 4.16 -15.53
C VAL A 308 -8.57 2.84 -14.78
N PHE A 309 -7.86 2.78 -13.64
CA PHE A 309 -7.79 1.57 -12.81
C PHE A 309 -9.14 1.19 -12.20
N GLN A 310 -9.89 2.19 -11.73
CA GLN A 310 -11.23 1.96 -11.20
C GLN A 310 -12.18 1.44 -12.30
N ARG A 311 -12.18 2.08 -13.47
CA ARG A 311 -12.92 1.60 -14.65
C ARG A 311 -12.52 0.18 -15.01
N ALA A 312 -11.23 -0.11 -15.06
CA ALA A 312 -10.70 -1.43 -15.40
C ALA A 312 -11.24 -2.50 -14.44
N GLY A 313 -11.15 -2.24 -13.14
CA GLY A 313 -11.69 -3.12 -12.10
C GLY A 313 -13.19 -3.34 -12.20
N ARG A 314 -13.94 -2.34 -12.67
CA ARG A 314 -15.40 -2.39 -12.79
C ARG A 314 -15.88 -3.09 -14.06
N ASN A 315 -15.32 -2.71 -15.21
CA ASN A 315 -15.88 -3.03 -16.53
C ASN A 315 -15.12 -4.15 -17.25
N SER A 316 -13.86 -4.41 -16.91
CA SER A 316 -13.05 -5.42 -17.60
C SER A 316 -13.04 -6.74 -16.84
N GLU A 317 -13.94 -7.67 -17.19
CA GLU A 317 -13.94 -9.03 -16.60
C GLU A 317 -12.59 -9.72 -16.83
N ALA A 318 -11.95 -9.46 -17.98
CA ALA A 318 -10.61 -9.93 -18.29
C ALA A 318 -9.57 -9.49 -17.25
N PHE A 319 -9.63 -8.24 -16.79
CA PHE A 319 -8.77 -7.71 -15.75
C PHE A 319 -9.14 -8.26 -14.36
N GLN A 320 -10.44 -8.39 -14.04
CA GLN A 320 -10.90 -9.04 -12.79
C GLN A 320 -10.38 -10.49 -12.67
N VAL A 321 -10.44 -11.24 -13.77
CA VAL A 321 -9.91 -12.61 -13.87
C VAL A 321 -8.41 -12.62 -13.66
N GLU A 322 -7.67 -11.67 -14.23
CA GLU A 322 -6.22 -11.60 -14.04
C GLU A 322 -5.83 -11.22 -12.61
N GLN A 323 -6.54 -10.28 -11.98
CA GLN A 323 -6.37 -9.98 -10.55
C GLN A 323 -6.52 -11.26 -9.72
N MET A 324 -7.62 -11.99 -9.91
CA MET A 324 -7.93 -13.19 -9.13
C MET A 324 -6.89 -14.30 -9.36
N ARG A 325 -6.44 -14.46 -10.60
CA ARG A 325 -5.40 -15.42 -10.96
C ARG A 325 -4.06 -15.09 -10.29
N MET A 326 -3.62 -13.83 -10.42
CA MET A 326 -2.36 -13.36 -9.83
C MET A 326 -2.39 -13.51 -8.30
N ALA A 327 -3.52 -13.17 -7.66
CA ALA A 327 -3.68 -13.34 -6.23
C ALA A 327 -3.54 -14.81 -5.82
N SER A 328 -4.24 -15.71 -6.52
CA SER A 328 -4.20 -17.15 -6.24
C SER A 328 -2.83 -17.77 -6.48
N SER A 329 -2.07 -17.34 -7.49
CA SER A 329 -0.74 -17.90 -7.75
C SER A 329 0.32 -17.36 -6.80
N THR A 330 0.21 -16.09 -6.40
CA THR A 330 1.23 -15.39 -5.60
C THR A 330 1.05 -15.61 -4.10
N TYR A 331 -0.20 -15.64 -3.63
CA TYR A 331 -0.52 -15.65 -2.20
C TYR A 331 -1.19 -16.95 -1.74
N SER A 332 -0.94 -18.06 -2.45
CA SER A 332 -1.40 -19.39 -2.01
C SER A 332 -0.47 -19.96 -0.93
N PRO A 333 -0.95 -20.18 0.31
CA PRO A 333 -0.14 -20.78 1.36
C PRO A 333 0.07 -22.29 1.15
N LEU A 334 -0.69 -22.93 0.25
CA LEU A 334 -0.76 -24.40 0.11
C LEU A 334 0.57 -25.06 -0.24
N TYR A 335 1.48 -24.32 -0.88
CA TYR A 335 2.76 -24.84 -1.34
C TYR A 335 3.93 -24.54 -0.39
N PHE A 336 3.69 -23.78 0.67
CA PHE A 336 4.72 -23.42 1.62
C PHE A 336 5.13 -24.64 2.45
N GLN A 337 6.43 -24.88 2.51
CA GLN A 337 7.02 -25.84 3.42
C GLN A 337 7.24 -25.19 4.79
N PHE A 338 7.17 -25.99 5.84
CA PHE A 338 7.51 -25.57 7.19
C PHE A 338 8.37 -26.63 7.86
N GLN A 339 9.09 -26.18 8.88
CA GLN A 339 9.92 -26.99 9.76
C GLN A 339 9.67 -26.51 11.18
N ALA A 340 9.25 -27.41 12.06
CA ALA A 340 8.87 -27.10 13.43
C ALA A 340 9.53 -28.10 14.38
N ALA A 341 10.05 -27.62 15.51
CA ALA A 341 10.43 -28.49 16.62
C ALA A 341 9.17 -29.11 17.25
N GLY A 342 9.23 -30.42 17.49
CA GLY A 342 8.28 -31.17 18.31
C GLY A 342 9.01 -31.94 19.43
N PRO A 343 8.26 -32.55 20.35
CA PRO A 343 8.82 -33.21 21.55
C PRO A 343 9.66 -34.45 21.22
N LYS A 344 9.43 -35.09 20.06
CA LYS A 344 10.22 -36.24 19.57
C LYS A 344 11.20 -35.88 18.45
N GLY A 345 11.46 -34.59 18.26
CA GLY A 345 12.35 -34.09 17.22
C GLY A 345 11.63 -33.24 16.19
N LEU A 346 12.28 -33.09 15.04
CA LEU A 346 11.86 -32.16 14.00
C LEU A 346 10.67 -32.69 13.19
N ILE A 347 9.65 -31.85 13.00
CA ILE A 347 8.50 -32.10 12.15
C ILE A 347 8.63 -31.24 10.90
N THR A 348 8.56 -31.85 9.72
CA THR A 348 8.59 -31.15 8.43
C THR A 348 7.37 -31.53 7.60
N GLY A 349 6.86 -30.56 6.84
CA GLY A 349 5.70 -30.78 5.98
C GLY A 349 5.35 -29.54 5.19
N ARG A 350 4.22 -29.59 4.49
CA ARG A 350 3.63 -28.42 3.84
C ARG A 350 2.47 -27.90 4.65
N VAL A 351 2.17 -26.62 4.52
CA VAL A 351 0.98 -26.01 5.12
C VAL A 351 -0.28 -26.82 4.77
N ALA A 352 -0.43 -27.24 3.52
CA ALA A 352 -1.58 -28.03 3.06
C ALA A 352 -1.73 -29.41 3.72
N ASP A 353 -0.67 -29.92 4.38
CA ASP A 353 -0.73 -31.20 5.08
C ASP A 353 -1.45 -31.06 6.45
N ILE A 354 -1.51 -29.84 7.02
CA ILE A 354 -2.10 -29.57 8.34
C ILE A 354 -3.21 -28.50 8.35
N VAL A 355 -3.25 -27.60 7.36
CA VAL A 355 -4.30 -26.57 7.22
C VAL A 355 -5.22 -26.93 6.06
N ALA A 356 -6.47 -27.26 6.37
CA ALA A 356 -7.47 -27.63 5.37
C ALA A 356 -8.74 -26.76 5.42
N SER A 357 -8.98 -26.04 6.51
CA SER A 357 -10.18 -25.23 6.68
C SER A 357 -10.11 -23.91 5.89
N ASP A 358 -11.28 -23.41 5.48
CA ASP A 358 -11.39 -22.11 4.81
C ASP A 358 -10.89 -20.98 5.72
N ALA A 359 -11.20 -21.04 7.02
CA ALA A 359 -10.77 -20.06 8.01
C ALA A 359 -9.23 -20.06 8.20
N GLY A 360 -8.61 -21.25 8.20
CA GLY A 360 -7.17 -21.38 8.29
C GLY A 360 -6.47 -20.82 7.06
N LEU A 361 -6.95 -21.18 5.86
CA LEU A 361 -6.42 -20.63 4.61
C LEU A 361 -6.63 -19.11 4.52
N ALA A 362 -7.80 -18.58 4.89
CA ALA A 362 -8.07 -17.14 4.90
C ALA A 362 -7.10 -16.38 5.83
N THR A 363 -6.81 -16.93 7.01
CA THR A 363 -5.86 -16.35 7.96
C THR A 363 -4.45 -16.27 7.36
N LEU A 364 -4.00 -17.32 6.69
CA LEU A 364 -2.67 -17.35 6.07
C LEU A 364 -2.58 -16.48 4.81
N VAL A 365 -3.62 -16.45 3.98
CA VAL A 365 -3.72 -15.54 2.83
C VAL A 365 -3.71 -14.08 3.28
N ASP A 366 -4.47 -13.73 4.32
CA ASP A 366 -4.50 -12.38 4.90
C ASP A 366 -3.10 -11.92 5.29
N ARG A 367 -2.34 -12.79 5.99
CA ARG A 367 -0.95 -12.50 6.33
C ARG A 367 -0.08 -12.37 5.08
N LEU A 368 -0.14 -13.31 4.13
CA LEU A 368 0.66 -13.24 2.91
C LEU A 368 0.41 -11.95 2.12
N VAL A 369 -0.84 -11.51 1.99
CA VAL A 369 -1.20 -10.25 1.32
C VAL A 369 -0.61 -9.04 2.06
N ASN A 370 -0.72 -9.00 3.38
CA ASN A 370 -0.35 -7.82 4.17
C ASN A 370 1.14 -7.75 4.55
N THR A 371 1.82 -8.89 4.61
CA THR A 371 3.19 -8.99 5.11
C THR A 371 4.16 -9.59 4.11
N GLY A 372 3.65 -10.21 3.04
CA GLY A 372 4.46 -10.99 2.10
C GLY A 372 4.99 -12.30 2.69
N SER A 373 4.62 -12.67 3.92
CA SER A 373 5.22 -13.82 4.62
C SER A 373 4.32 -14.48 5.65
N ILE A 374 4.44 -15.80 5.75
CA ILE A 374 3.89 -16.62 6.84
C ILE A 374 5.01 -17.31 7.64
N ALA A 375 6.20 -16.70 7.71
CA ALA A 375 7.34 -17.29 8.43
C ALA A 375 7.01 -17.68 9.89
N SER A 376 6.14 -16.92 10.57
CA SER A 376 5.67 -17.23 11.92
C SER A 376 4.84 -18.51 12.03
N PHE A 377 4.48 -19.14 10.92
CA PHE A 377 3.72 -20.39 10.89
C PHE A 377 4.51 -21.53 11.55
N SER A 378 5.81 -21.66 11.25
CA SER A 378 6.66 -22.66 11.90
C SER A 378 6.69 -22.51 13.41
N ASP A 379 6.81 -21.27 13.91
CA ASP A 379 6.81 -20.98 15.35
C ASP A 379 5.47 -21.33 16.00
N ALA A 380 4.36 -20.99 15.35
CA ALA A 380 3.02 -21.36 15.81
C ALA A 380 2.84 -22.88 15.88
N VAL A 381 3.34 -23.62 14.87
CA VAL A 381 3.32 -25.08 14.85
C VAL A 381 4.19 -25.65 15.98
N THR A 382 5.39 -25.12 16.21
CA THR A 382 6.28 -25.55 17.30
C THR A 382 5.64 -25.33 18.67
N GLN A 383 5.05 -24.16 18.91
CA GLN A 383 4.38 -23.87 20.18
C GLN A 383 3.26 -24.88 20.46
N VAL A 384 2.40 -25.14 19.46
CA VAL A 384 1.29 -26.10 19.60
C VAL A 384 1.82 -27.54 19.73
N ALA A 385 2.86 -27.92 18.99
CA ALA A 385 3.48 -29.24 19.08
C ALA A 385 4.02 -29.52 20.48
N MET A 386 4.71 -28.54 21.08
CA MET A 386 5.30 -28.67 22.41
C MET A 386 4.23 -28.65 23.50
N GLU A 387 3.27 -27.72 23.41
CA GLU A 387 2.20 -27.54 24.40
C GLU A 387 1.29 -28.77 24.52
N TYR A 388 0.99 -29.42 23.40
CA TYR A 388 0.10 -30.59 23.36
C TYR A 388 0.83 -31.92 23.11
N ASN A 389 2.16 -31.94 23.20
CA ASN A 389 3.01 -33.11 23.00
C ASN A 389 2.78 -33.84 21.64
N LEU A 390 2.57 -33.08 20.56
CA LEU A 390 2.27 -33.60 19.21
C LEU A 390 3.56 -33.82 18.43
N SER A 391 3.74 -35.01 17.84
CA SER A 391 4.99 -35.40 17.17
C SER A 391 4.85 -35.69 15.68
N THR A 392 3.64 -35.69 15.14
CA THR A 392 3.36 -36.10 13.76
C THR A 392 2.47 -35.09 13.02
N LEU A 393 2.55 -35.07 11.68
CA LEU A 393 1.67 -34.24 10.86
C LEU A 393 0.18 -34.57 11.06
N SER A 394 -0.16 -35.84 11.30
CA SER A 394 -1.54 -36.27 11.54
C SER A 394 -2.10 -35.69 12.84
N GLU A 395 -1.29 -35.62 13.89
CA GLU A 395 -1.65 -34.99 15.16
C GLU A 395 -1.77 -33.47 15.00
N LEU A 396 -0.79 -32.83 14.33
CA LEU A 396 -0.83 -31.39 14.07
C LEU A 396 -2.04 -30.96 13.25
N LYS A 397 -2.48 -31.78 12.30
CA LYS A 397 -3.70 -31.54 11.53
C LYS A 397 -4.95 -31.47 12.42
N LYS A 398 -5.01 -32.28 13.48
CA LYS A 398 -6.10 -32.20 14.48
C LYS A 398 -6.00 -30.93 15.34
N ALA A 399 -4.83 -30.32 15.41
CA ALA A 399 -4.57 -29.09 16.13
C ALA A 399 -4.64 -27.82 15.25
N GLU A 400 -5.22 -27.91 14.04
CA GLU A 400 -5.32 -26.78 13.11
C GLU A 400 -5.93 -25.53 13.79
N TYR A 401 -6.98 -25.69 14.62
CA TYR A 401 -7.60 -24.57 15.32
C TYR A 401 -6.59 -23.78 16.17
N GLN A 402 -5.81 -24.46 17.01
CA GLN A 402 -4.80 -23.86 17.90
C GLN A 402 -3.68 -23.15 17.13
N ILE A 403 -3.27 -23.74 16.00
CA ILE A 403 -2.24 -23.16 15.12
C ILE A 403 -2.78 -21.87 14.49
N ILE A 404 -4.00 -21.91 13.94
CA ILE A 404 -4.61 -20.75 13.29
C ILE A 404 -4.93 -19.63 14.28
N GLU A 405 -5.32 -19.96 15.52
CA GLU A 405 -5.52 -18.99 16.58
C GLU A 405 -4.24 -18.18 16.88
N ARG A 406 -3.08 -18.83 16.94
CA ARG A 406 -1.77 -18.17 17.11
C ARG A 406 -1.33 -17.38 15.87
N MET A 407 -1.88 -17.72 14.71
CA MET A 407 -1.61 -17.05 13.44
C MET A 407 -2.57 -15.88 13.15
N GLN A 408 -3.48 -15.53 14.05
CA GLN A 408 -4.34 -14.34 13.86
C GLN A 408 -3.50 -13.07 13.68
N TYR A 409 -3.98 -12.17 12.82
CA TYR A 409 -3.29 -10.92 12.48
C TYR A 409 -4.23 -9.71 12.61
N ARG A 410 -5.00 -9.36 11.57
CA ARG A 410 -5.94 -8.22 11.61
C ARG A 410 -7.38 -8.65 11.90
N ARG A 411 -7.77 -9.84 11.44
CA ARG A 411 -9.14 -10.36 11.55
C ARG A 411 -9.12 -11.77 12.13
N ASN A 412 -10.10 -12.07 12.97
CA ASN A 412 -10.36 -13.43 13.43
C ASN A 412 -11.27 -14.16 12.43
N PHE A 413 -10.67 -14.90 11.49
CA PHE A 413 -11.42 -15.71 10.51
C PHE A 413 -12.09 -16.95 11.13
N LEU A 414 -11.61 -17.44 12.29
CA LEU A 414 -12.29 -18.52 13.03
C LEU A 414 -13.67 -18.07 13.54
N ALA A 415 -13.88 -16.75 13.73
CA ALA A 415 -15.17 -16.20 14.12
C ALA A 415 -16.16 -16.05 12.94
N MET A 416 -15.71 -16.13 11.68
CA MET A 416 -16.58 -15.89 10.52
C MET A 416 -17.50 -17.09 10.25
N ALA A 417 -18.81 -16.86 10.26
CA ALA A 417 -19.81 -17.91 10.04
C ALA A 417 -19.83 -18.44 8.59
N SER A 418 -19.37 -17.63 7.63
CA SER A 418 -19.34 -17.99 6.21
C SER A 418 -18.20 -18.92 5.81
N LEU A 419 -17.28 -19.26 6.73
CA LEU A 419 -16.12 -20.09 6.46
C LEU A 419 -16.21 -21.42 7.19
N ALA A 420 -15.83 -22.50 6.51
CA ALA A 420 -15.58 -23.78 7.15
C ALA A 420 -14.44 -23.62 8.18
N LYS A 421 -14.68 -24.12 9.40
CA LYS A 421 -13.77 -23.98 10.55
C LYS A 421 -13.11 -25.32 10.89
N PRO A 422 -11.87 -25.33 11.38
CA PRO A 422 -11.30 -26.54 11.95
C PRO A 422 -12.00 -26.89 13.26
N GLN A 423 -12.14 -28.18 13.57
CA GLN A 423 -12.69 -28.60 14.86
C GLN A 423 -11.69 -28.30 15.98
N ASN A 424 -12.20 -27.87 17.14
CA ASN A 424 -11.38 -27.61 18.32
C ASN A 424 -11.20 -28.91 19.14
N TYR A 425 -10.45 -29.87 18.60
CA TYR A 425 -10.31 -31.20 19.22
C TYR A 425 -9.60 -31.17 20.58
N LEU A 426 -8.66 -30.23 20.78
CA LEU A 426 -7.79 -30.23 21.95
C LEU A 426 -8.45 -29.60 23.18
N SER A 427 -9.36 -28.62 23.01
CA SER A 427 -10.18 -28.14 24.13
C SER A 427 -11.03 -29.27 24.71
N ASP A 428 -11.53 -30.15 23.85
CA ASP A 428 -12.37 -31.27 24.24
C ASP A 428 -11.58 -32.40 24.91
N LEU A 429 -10.28 -32.53 24.59
CA LEU A 429 -9.38 -33.49 25.22
C LEU A 429 -8.94 -33.03 26.61
N VAL A 430 -8.58 -31.75 26.77
CA VAL A 430 -8.23 -31.16 28.09
C VAL A 430 -9.45 -31.19 29.03
N ALA A 431 -10.65 -30.94 28.52
CA ALA A 431 -11.88 -31.05 29.30
C ALA A 431 -12.21 -32.48 29.75
N LYS A 432 -11.74 -33.51 29.02
CA LYS A 432 -11.99 -34.93 29.31
C LYS A 432 -10.87 -35.59 30.13
N SER A 433 -9.64 -35.09 30.09
CA SER A 433 -8.50 -35.71 30.78
C SER A 433 -8.40 -35.35 32.26
N GLY A 434 -9.23 -34.44 32.77
CA GLY A 434 -9.48 -34.28 34.21
C GLY A 434 -8.24 -34.07 35.08
N THR A 435 -7.15 -33.47 34.58
CA THR A 435 -6.05 -32.93 35.41
C THR A 435 -5.20 -31.99 34.55
N PRO A 436 -4.96 -30.73 34.95
CA PRO A 436 -3.91 -29.91 34.34
C PRO A 436 -2.56 -30.27 34.94
N ALA A 437 -1.52 -30.40 34.10
CA ALA A 437 -0.17 -30.14 34.55
C ALA A 437 -0.13 -28.68 35.03
N SER A 438 -0.12 -28.50 36.35
CA SER A 438 0.06 -27.21 36.99
C SER A 438 1.43 -26.62 36.61
N GLU A 439 1.43 -25.30 36.43
CA GLU A 439 2.59 -24.39 36.25
C GLU A 439 2.86 -23.86 34.84
N PHE A 440 1.83 -23.42 34.13
CA PHE A 440 1.94 -22.17 33.35
C PHE A 440 0.70 -21.32 33.61
N SER A 441 0.86 -20.29 34.44
CA SER A 441 -0.19 -19.34 34.79
C SER A 441 -0.57 -18.49 33.57
N THR A 442 -1.72 -18.76 32.96
CA THR A 442 -2.39 -17.85 32.01
C THR A 442 -3.60 -17.20 32.68
N GLY A 443 -3.34 -16.20 33.51
CA GLY A 443 -4.36 -15.22 33.89
C GLY A 443 -4.42 -14.12 32.83
N GLY A 444 -5.35 -14.21 31.90
CA GLY A 444 -5.53 -13.18 30.87
C GLY A 444 -6.78 -13.38 30.03
N THR A 445 -7.90 -12.84 30.48
CA THR A 445 -9.09 -12.64 29.66
C THR A 445 -8.76 -11.76 28.46
N ALA A 446 -9.31 -12.10 27.30
CA ALA A 446 -9.11 -11.45 26.02
C ALA A 446 -9.47 -9.94 26.05
N LYS A 447 -8.49 -9.10 26.41
CA LYS A 447 -8.42 -7.69 26.06
C LYS A 447 -6.95 -7.30 25.89
N GLY A 448 -6.56 -6.99 24.65
CA GLY A 448 -5.30 -6.32 24.33
C GLY A 448 -4.15 -7.26 24.04
N PHE A 449 -3.79 -7.37 22.75
CA PHE A 449 -2.46 -7.85 22.35
C PHE A 449 -1.41 -6.87 22.88
N SER A 450 -0.71 -7.25 23.95
CA SER A 450 0.54 -6.62 24.36
C SER A 450 1.39 -7.60 25.16
N ASN A 451 2.65 -7.71 24.73
CA ASN A 451 3.81 -8.30 25.40
C ASN A 451 4.00 -9.83 25.30
N ILE A 452 4.67 -10.25 24.23
CA ILE A 452 5.50 -11.46 24.22
C ILE A 452 6.95 -11.00 24.49
N PRO A 453 7.64 -11.48 25.54
CA PRO A 453 9.06 -11.19 25.72
C PRO A 453 9.91 -11.97 24.70
N ALA A 454 10.99 -11.34 24.23
CA ALA A 454 11.96 -11.96 23.33
C ALA A 454 12.64 -13.16 24.02
N LEU A 455 12.57 -14.34 23.40
CA LEU A 455 13.37 -15.50 23.78
C LEU A 455 14.82 -15.33 23.28
N PRO A 456 15.84 -15.72 24.07
CA PRO A 456 17.22 -15.64 23.67
C PRO A 456 17.61 -16.83 22.76
N GLY A 457 18.25 -16.50 21.64
CA GLY A 457 19.27 -17.32 20.96
C GLY A 457 18.87 -18.74 20.54
N VAL A 458 18.35 -18.88 19.32
CA VAL A 458 18.48 -20.12 18.54
C VAL A 458 19.11 -19.76 17.20
N GLY A 459 20.21 -20.44 16.87
CA GLY A 459 21.11 -20.14 15.76
C GLY A 459 20.44 -20.19 14.40
N GLU A 460 20.96 -19.33 13.51
CA GLU A 460 20.53 -19.17 12.12
C GLU A 460 20.61 -20.48 11.34
N ALA A 461 19.45 -20.99 10.91
CA ALA A 461 19.36 -21.90 9.79
C ALA A 461 19.32 -21.06 8.50
N THR A 462 20.38 -21.18 7.70
CA THR A 462 20.54 -20.47 6.43
C THR A 462 19.50 -20.96 5.41
N SER A 463 18.46 -20.16 5.19
CA SER A 463 17.65 -20.26 3.97
C SER A 463 18.19 -19.23 2.98
N THR A 464 18.57 -19.70 1.80
CA THR A 464 19.06 -18.87 0.68
C THR A 464 17.98 -17.87 0.25
N PRO A 465 18.28 -16.56 0.17
CA PRO A 465 17.30 -15.55 -0.19
C PRO A 465 17.02 -15.53 -1.70
N ASN A 466 15.75 -15.31 -2.02
CA ASN A 466 15.28 -14.86 -3.33
C ASN A 466 15.86 -13.45 -3.61
N PRO A 467 16.62 -13.22 -4.71
CA PRO A 467 17.31 -11.95 -4.94
C PRO A 467 16.35 -10.94 -5.56
N ALA A 468 15.53 -10.30 -4.72
CA ALA A 468 14.87 -9.05 -5.06
C ALA A 468 14.66 -8.23 -3.78
N ALA A 469 15.24 -7.02 -3.77
CA ALA A 469 15.08 -5.96 -2.78
C ALA A 469 15.79 -6.13 -1.42
N LYS A 470 17.13 -6.00 -1.43
CA LYS A 470 17.83 -5.18 -0.42
C LYS A 470 18.50 -4.03 -1.15
N ALA A 471 17.88 -2.85 -1.13
CA ALA A 471 18.54 -1.61 -1.45
C ALA A 471 18.98 -0.98 -0.14
N ASP A 472 20.28 -0.98 0.11
CA ASP A 472 20.90 -0.18 1.16
C ASP A 472 20.78 1.30 0.78
N GLU A 473 19.96 2.05 1.51
CA GLU A 473 20.02 3.52 1.51
C GLU A 473 21.34 3.94 2.19
N LYS A 474 22.40 4.10 1.39
CA LYS A 474 23.51 4.99 1.77
C LYS A 474 23.08 6.44 1.55
N PRO A 475 23.41 7.37 2.46
CA PRO A 475 23.17 8.78 2.24
C PRO A 475 23.98 9.26 1.04
N THR A 476 23.29 9.83 0.06
CA THR A 476 23.89 10.56 -1.05
C THR A 476 24.67 11.76 -0.48
N PRO A 477 25.93 12.02 -0.90
CA PRO A 477 26.66 13.20 -0.48
C PRO A 477 25.96 14.47 -0.98
N GLU A 478 25.91 15.49 -0.12
CA GLU A 478 25.37 16.82 -0.42
C GLU A 478 26.00 17.38 -1.70
N ILE A 479 25.14 17.71 -2.67
CA ILE A 479 25.52 18.49 -3.85
C ILE A 479 25.65 19.95 -3.40
N PRO A 480 26.75 20.66 -3.73
CA PRO A 480 26.89 22.07 -3.39
C PRO A 480 25.80 22.90 -4.07
N THR A 481 25.10 23.70 -3.28
CA THR A 481 24.09 24.67 -3.74
C THR A 481 24.75 25.75 -4.60
N THR A 482 24.74 25.58 -5.92
CA THR A 482 25.05 26.68 -6.85
C THR A 482 23.86 27.63 -6.90
N GLN A 483 24.09 28.88 -6.52
CA GLN A 483 23.14 30.00 -6.65
C GLN A 483 22.61 30.10 -8.09
N ALA A 484 21.29 30.12 -8.22
CA ALA A 484 20.63 30.45 -9.47
C ALA A 484 20.88 31.95 -9.84
N PRO A 485 21.16 32.28 -11.11
CA PRO A 485 21.25 33.67 -11.54
C PRO A 485 19.89 34.36 -11.46
N ALA A 486 19.92 35.63 -11.02
CA ALA A 486 18.76 36.48 -10.84
C ALA A 486 17.94 36.64 -12.14
N ALA A 487 16.62 36.53 -12.02
CA ALA A 487 15.69 36.83 -13.10
C ALA A 487 15.77 38.32 -13.50
N PRO A 488 15.75 38.67 -14.81
CA PRO A 488 15.71 40.05 -15.24
C PRO A 488 14.38 40.71 -14.88
N LYS A 489 14.45 41.93 -14.34
CA LYS A 489 13.28 42.76 -14.01
C LYS A 489 12.45 43.06 -15.27
N PRO A 490 11.10 43.08 -15.16
CA PRO A 490 10.24 43.47 -16.28
C PRO A 490 10.47 44.94 -16.64
N LYS A 491 10.58 45.22 -17.94
CA LYS A 491 10.62 46.60 -18.47
C LYS A 491 9.23 47.25 -18.29
N PRO A 492 9.16 48.55 -17.94
CA PRO A 492 7.91 49.28 -17.89
C PRO A 492 7.27 49.35 -19.29
N GLY A 493 5.96 49.10 -19.33
CA GLY A 493 5.14 49.02 -20.54
C GLY A 493 5.07 50.35 -21.30
N ILE A 494 5.10 50.22 -22.63
CA ILE A 494 4.84 51.29 -23.59
C ILE A 494 3.32 51.53 -23.62
N PRO A 495 2.82 52.78 -23.58
CA PRO A 495 1.39 53.05 -23.65
C PRO A 495 0.84 52.71 -25.03
N VAL A 496 -0.24 51.93 -25.05
CA VAL A 496 -1.00 51.61 -26.26
C VAL A 496 -1.80 52.85 -26.67
N THR A 497 -1.52 53.36 -27.87
CA THR A 497 -2.28 54.44 -28.50
C THR A 497 -3.48 53.83 -29.22
N GLU A 498 -4.68 54.35 -28.96
CA GLU A 498 -5.88 54.11 -29.75
C GLU A 498 -5.66 54.48 -31.22
N ILE A 499 -6.00 53.57 -32.13
CA ILE A 499 -6.32 53.93 -33.51
C ILE A 499 -7.63 53.23 -33.86
N GLY A 500 -8.69 54.01 -33.98
CA GLY A 500 -9.96 53.56 -34.52
C GLY A 500 -9.90 53.37 -36.03
N ARG A 501 -10.67 52.38 -36.49
CA ARG A 501 -11.62 52.47 -37.60
C ARG A 501 -12.64 51.34 -37.47
#